data_AF-A0A7H4N5U1-F1
#
_entry.id   AF-A0A7H4N5U1-F1
#
_cell.length_a   1.000
_cell.length_b   1.000
_cell.length_c   1.000
_cell.angle_alpha   90.00
_cell.angle_beta   90.00
_cell.angle_gamma   90.00
#
_symmetry.space_group_name_H-M   'P 1'
#
loop_
_entity.id
_entity.type
_entity.pdbx_description
1 polymer ?
#
loop_
_entity_poly.entity_id
_entity_poly.type
_entity_poly.pdbx_seq_one_letter_code
_entity_poly.pdbx_strand_id
1 'polypeptide(L)' 'MKRRTLEKVAEIERHISELQGMRTQLLALADSCPGDDSADCPIIDNLSGCCHRKVQA' A
#
# COMPACT_ATOMS: atom_id res chain seq x y z
N MET A 1 10.32 -6.75 -35.14
CA MET A 1 9.40 -5.74 -34.56
C MET A 1 8.40 -6.38 -33.59
N LYS A 2 7.52 -7.29 -34.02
CA LYS A 2 6.55 -7.98 -33.15
C LYS A 2 7.13 -8.53 -31.84
N ARG A 3 8.27 -9.23 -31.88
CA ARG A 3 8.96 -9.76 -30.69
C ARG A 3 9.30 -8.67 -29.66
N ARG A 4 9.89 -7.56 -30.08
CA ARG A 4 10.26 -6.45 -29.18
C ARG A 4 9.03 -5.78 -28.56
N THR A 5 7.94 -5.67 -29.33
CA THR A 5 6.67 -5.16 -28.80
C THR A 5 6.10 -6.10 -27.72
N LEU A 6 6.13 -7.41 -27.94
CA LEU A 6 5.67 -8.40 -26.94
C LEU A 6 6.54 -8.42 -25.69
N GLU A 7 7.86 -8.24 -25.83
CA GLU A 7 8.76 -8.09 -24.67
C GLU A 7 8.40 -6.86 -23.84
N LYS A 8 8.08 -5.73 -24.49
CA LYS A 8 7.65 -4.53 -23.78
C LYS A 8 6.29 -4.72 -23.10
N VAL A 9 5.37 -5.47 -23.72
CA VAL A 9 4.09 -5.83 -23.09
C VAL A 9 4.33 -6.65 -21.81
N ALA A 10 5.20 -7.66 -21.85
CA ALA A 10 5.52 -8.46 -20.68
C ALA A 10 6.17 -7.64 -19.54
N GLU A 11 7.01 -6.65 -19.88
CA GLU A 11 7.56 -5.71 -18.90
C GLU A 11 6.46 -4.85 -18.25
N ILE A 12 5.53 -4.32 -19.05
CA ILE A 12 4.39 -3.54 -18.55
C ILE A 12 3.50 -4.38 -17.64
N GLU A 13 3.20 -5.62 -18.02
CA GLU A 13 2.40 -6.55 -17.21
C GLU A 13 3.05 -6.82 -15.85
N ARG A 14 4.38 -6.98 -15.80
CA ARG A 14 5.11 -7.10 -14.53
C ARG A 14 4.95 -5.86 -13.65
N HIS A 15 5.14 -4.66 -14.21
CA HIS A 15 4.97 -3.43 -13.44
C HIS A 15 3.53 -3.24 -12.96
N ILE A 16 2.53 -3.62 -13.76
CA ILE A 16 1.13 -3.60 -13.34
C ILE A 16 0.93 -4.51 -12.14
N SER A 17 1.46 -5.73 -12.17
CA SER A 17 1.35 -6.67 -11.06
C SER A 17 1.98 -6.14 -9.78
N GLU A 18 3.14 -5.49 -9.88
CA GLU A 18 3.83 -4.87 -8.74
C GLU A 18 2.98 -3.72 -8.14
N LEU A 19 2.46 -2.84 -8.99
CA LEU A 19 1.58 -1.74 -8.58
C LEU A 19 0.25 -2.23 -7.97
N GLN A 20 -0.32 -3.31 -8.49
CA GLN A 20 -1.51 -3.95 -7.93
C GLN A 20 -1.23 -4.52 -6.52
N GLY A 21 -0.04 -5.07 -6.30
CA GLY A 21 0.41 -5.51 -4.98
C GLY A 21 0.48 -4.34 -3.99
N MET A 22 1.14 -3.25 -4.37
CA MET A 22 1.23 -2.03 -3.56
C MET A 22 -0.16 -1.44 -3.26
N ARG A 23 -1.05 -1.38 -4.27
CA ARG A 23 -2.43 -0.92 -4.11
C ARG A 23 -3.18 -1.76 -3.08
N THR A 24 -3.04 -3.08 -3.12
CA THR A 24 -3.73 -3.98 -2.21
C THR A 24 -3.27 -3.76 -0.76
N GLN A 25 -1.97 -3.57 -0.56
CA GLN A 25 -1.43 -3.24 0.77
C GLN A 25 -1.96 -1.90 1.28
N LEU A 26 -1.95 -0.85 0.44
CA LEU A 26 -2.47 0.46 0.81
C LEU A 26 -3.96 0.43 1.14
N LEU A 27 -4.76 -0.35 0.41
CA LEU A 27 -6.18 -0.52 0.71
C LEU A 27 -6.41 -1.23 2.04
N ALA A 28 -5.62 -2.26 2.36
CA ALA A 28 -5.71 -2.93 3.66
C ALA A 28 -5.37 -1.97 4.82
N LEU A 29 -4.42 -1.05 4.61
CA LEU A 29 -4.10 -0.01 5.59
C LEU A 29 -5.20 1.04 5.69
N ALA A 30 -5.81 1.42 4.58
CA ALA A 30 -6.92 2.36 4.58
C ALA A 30 -8.15 1.78 5.29
N ASP A 31 -8.44 0.49 5.11
CA ASP A 31 -9.56 -0.21 5.76
C ASP A 31 -9.41 -0.31 7.28
N SER A 32 -8.17 -0.35 7.78
CA SER A 32 -7.90 -0.31 9.22
C SER A 32 -7.95 1.09 9.82
N CYS A 33 -8.08 2.14 9.00
CA CYS A 33 -8.12 3.53 9.46
C CYS A 33 -9.57 3.96 9.77
N PRO A 34 -9.86 4.43 11.01
CA PRO A 34 -11.20 4.89 11.38
C PRO A 34 -11.63 6.15 10.61
N GLY A 35 -10.67 6.95 10.13
CA GLY A 35 -10.94 8.14 9.31
C GLY A 35 -11.60 9.29 10.08
N ASP A 36 -11.45 9.32 11.40
CA ASP A 36 -11.91 10.40 12.27
C ASP A 36 -10.78 11.42 12.56
N ASP A 37 -11.10 12.47 13.32
CA ASP A 37 -10.11 13.48 13.77
C ASP A 37 -9.25 12.99 14.96
N SER A 38 -9.31 11.69 15.29
CA SER A 38 -8.55 11.13 16.40
C SER A 38 -7.05 11.04 16.05
N ALA A 39 -6.20 11.16 17.06
CA ALA A 39 -4.74 11.05 16.89
C ALA A 39 -4.25 9.61 16.65
N ASP A 40 -5.15 8.64 16.75
CA ASP A 40 -4.87 7.21 16.56
C ASP A 40 -5.00 6.87 15.07
N CYS A 41 -3.85 6.77 14.39
CA CYS A 41 -3.79 6.44 12.98
C CYS A 41 -3.09 5.09 12.76
N PRO A 42 -3.84 3.99 12.60
CA PRO A 42 -3.28 2.65 12.40
C PRO A 42 -2.39 2.51 11.16
N ILE A 43 -2.58 3.36 10.15
CA ILE A 43 -1.72 3.43 8.96
C ILE A 43 -0.30 3.82 9.36
N ILE A 44 -0.17 4.87 10.18
CA ILE A 44 1.14 5.38 10.63
C ILE A 44 1.82 4.36 11.54
N ASP A 45 1.07 3.71 12.44
CA ASP A 45 1.60 2.65 13.29
C ASP A 45 2.20 1.49 12.47
N ASN A 46 1.47 1.02 11.46
CA ASN A 46 1.94 -0.09 10.63
C ASN A 46 3.15 0.30 9.77
N LEU A 47 3.20 1.52 9.23
CA LEU A 47 4.32 2.00 8.41
C LEU A 47 5.56 2.32 9.24
N SER A 48 5.39 2.76 10.49
CA SER A 48 6.48 3.12 11.40
C SER A 48 7.16 1.90 12.04
N GLY A 49 6.53 0.71 11.93
CA GLY A 49 7.05 -0.54 12.50
C GLY A 49 7.21 -0.52 14.03
N CYS A 50 6.59 0.43 14.71
CA CYS A 50 6.81 0.70 16.12
C CYS A 50 5.56 1.27 16.80
N CYS A 51 5.34 0.85 18.04
CA CYS A 51 4.13 1.08 18.80
C CYS A 51 3.98 2.55 19.23
N HIS A 52 3.13 3.35 18.57
CA HIS A 52 2.68 4.61 19.18
C HIS A 52 1.57 4.31 20.17
N ARG A 53 1.96 3.72 21.29
CA ARG A 53 1.11 3.70 22.48
C ARG A 53 1.08 5.13 23.05
N LYS A 54 0.09 5.92 22.67
CA LYS A 54 -0.42 6.98 23.54
C LYS A 54 -1.61 6.37 24.28
N VAL A 55 -1.34 5.77 25.44
CA VAL A 55 -1.57 6.42 26.74
C VAL A 55 -3.01 6.90 26.82
N GLN A 56 -3.83 6.07 27.46
CA GLN A 56 -5.09 6.42 28.08
C GLN A 56 -4.98 7.76 28.82
N ALA A 57 -5.86 8.70 28.48
CA ALA A 57 -6.51 9.63 29.40
C ALA A 57 -7.82 10.09 28.76
#